data_AF-C4KK44-F1
#
_entry.id   AF-C4KK44-F1
#
_cell.length_a   1.000
_cell.length_b   1.000
_cell.length_c   1.000
_cell.angle_alpha   90.00
_cell.angle_beta   90.00
_cell.angle_gamma   90.00
#
_symmetry.space_group_name_H-M   'P 1'
#
loop_
_entity.id
_entity.type
_entity.pdbx_description
1 polymer ?
#
loop_
_entity_poly.entity_id
_entity_poly.type
_entity_poly.pdbx_seq_one_letter_code
_entity_poly.pdbx_strand_id
1 'polypeptide(L)' 'MIVPVYIHHYELEKICESDGEYAVCDNYYADHEYTIDDVEFDYGDLEGIVDRYLDDILEILQKNYKKKLNMLLKTNR' A
#
# COMPACT_ATOMS: atom_id res chain seq x y z
N MET A 1 3.29 4.29 -13.22
CA MET A 1 1.93 3.79 -12.94
C MET A 1 1.47 4.54 -11.71
N ILE A 2 0.40 5.33 -11.82
CA ILE A 2 -0.14 6.08 -10.68
C ILE A 2 -0.97 5.09 -9.87
N VAL A 3 -0.67 4.95 -8.58
CA VAL A 3 -1.36 4.00 -7.68
C VAL A 3 -2.27 4.79 -6.75
N PRO A 4 -3.59 4.53 -6.73
CA PRO A 4 -4.47 5.13 -5.75
C PRO A 4 -4.16 4.52 -4.37
N VAL A 5 -3.63 5.32 -3.45
CA VAL A 5 -3.36 4.93 -2.07
C VAL A 5 -4.49 5.44 -1.20
N TYR A 6 -5.05 4.56 -0.36
CA TYR A 6 -6.06 4.95 0.63
C TYR A 6 -5.36 5.30 1.94
N ILE A 7 -5.18 6.59 2.20
CA ILE A 7 -4.56 7.08 3.43
C ILE A 7 -5.63 7.19 4.52
N HIS A 8 -5.41 6.54 5.67
CA HIS A 8 -6.30 6.66 6.82
C HIS A 8 -6.16 8.05 7.47
N HIS A 9 -7.30 8.65 7.84
CA HIS A 9 -7.38 10.02 8.41
C HIS A 9 -6.40 10.33 9.56
N TYR A 10 -6.06 9.33 10.37
CA TYR A 10 -5.19 9.50 11.54
C TYR A 10 -3.71 9.74 11.17
N GLU A 11 -3.26 9.30 9.99
CA GLU A 11 -1.86 9.49 9.56
C GLU A 11 -1.58 10.89 8.98
N LEU A 12 -2.65 11.67 8.71
CA LEU A 12 -2.59 13.00 8.10
C LEU A 12 -2.45 14.14 9.11
N GLU A 13 -2.58 13.88 10.42
CA GLU A 13 -2.40 14.90 11.47
C GLU A 13 -0.94 15.43 11.58
N LYS A 14 -0.01 14.86 10.80
CA LYS A 14 1.39 15.29 10.74
C LYS A 14 1.71 16.37 9.70
N ILE A 15 0.75 16.79 8.87
CA ILE A 15 1.00 17.75 7.76
C ILE A 15 0.51 19.18 8.12
N CYS A 16 0.77 19.61 9.35
CA CYS A 16 0.48 20.96 9.79
C CYS A 16 1.75 21.59 10.36
N GLU A 17 2.24 22.65 9.70
CA GLU A 17 3.30 23.50 10.24
C GLU A 17 2.68 24.70 10.95
N SER A 18 3.26 25.08 12.09
CA SER A 18 2.81 26.22 12.89
C SER A 18 3.67 27.44 12.58
N ASP A 19 3.06 28.52 12.08
CA ASP A 19 3.71 29.82 11.85
C ASP A 19 3.52 30.78 13.03
N GLY A 20 3.44 30.25 14.25
CA GLY A 20 3.35 31.07 15.48
C GLY A 20 1.99 31.73 15.76
N GLU A 21 1.13 31.97 14.76
CA GLU A 21 -0.24 32.47 14.95
C GLU A 21 -1.35 31.52 14.43
N TYR A 22 -1.06 30.71 13.41
CA TYR A 22 -2.01 29.76 12.81
C TYR A 22 -1.32 28.47 12.36
N ALA A 23 -2.06 27.36 12.36
CA ALA A 23 -1.62 26.11 11.73
C ALA A 23 -1.96 26.17 10.23
N VAL A 24 -0.95 26.04 9.37
CA VAL A 24 -1.13 25.85 7.93
C VAL A 24 -1.10 24.35 7.68
N CYS A 25 -2.27 23.80 7.37
CA CYS A 25 -2.39 22.40 7.00
C CYS A 25 -2.47 22.28 5.48
N ASP A 26 -1.80 21.27 4.92
CA ASP A 26 -1.95 20.98 3.49
C ASP A 26 -3.42 20.73 3.15
N ASN A 27 -3.82 21.16 1.95
CA ASN A 27 -5.22 21.08 1.53
C ASN A 27 -5.63 19.61 1.43
N TYR A 28 -6.40 19.15 2.39
CA TYR A 28 -6.95 17.80 2.52
C TYR A 28 -7.63 17.23 1.25
N TYR A 29 -8.09 18.11 0.34
CA TYR A 29 -8.72 17.74 -0.93
C TYR A 29 -7.77 17.78 -2.15
N ALA A 30 -6.46 17.91 -1.93
CA ALA A 30 -5.50 17.88 -3.02
C ALA A 30 -5.35 16.46 -3.56
N ASP A 31 -5.31 16.33 -4.89
CA ASP A 31 -4.93 15.07 -5.53
C ASP A 31 -3.43 14.86 -5.28
N HIS A 32 -3.10 13.84 -4.50
CA HIS A 32 -1.73 13.44 -4.26
C HIS A 32 -1.34 12.32 -5.23
N GLU A 33 -0.33 12.57 -6.06
CA GLU A 33 0.23 11.56 -6.94
C GLU A 33 1.44 10.90 -6.27
N TYR A 34 1.35 9.58 -6.06
CA TYR A 34 2.44 8.77 -5.55
C TYR A 34 2.92 7.81 -6.64
N THR A 35 4.24 7.63 -6.74
CA THR A 35 4.81 6.53 -7.51
C THR A 35 4.90 5.27 -6.63
N ILE A 36 5.08 4.10 -7.24
CA ILE A 36 5.25 2.84 -6.50
C ILE A 36 6.48 2.93 -5.58
N ASP A 37 7.51 3.66 -6.01
CA ASP A 37 8.76 3.79 -5.27
C ASP A 37 8.61 4.71 -4.04
N ASP A 38 7.51 5.47 -3.96
CA ASP A 38 7.21 6.37 -2.83
C ASP A 38 6.34 5.69 -1.76
N VAL A 39 5.92 4.44 -1.97
CA VAL A 39 5.02 3.70 -1.07
C VAL A 39 5.77 2.56 -0.40
N GLU A 40 5.91 2.64 0.93
CA GLU A 40 6.39 1.55 1.76
C GLU A 40 5.20 0.80 2.36
N PHE A 41 5.18 -0.53 2.21
CA PHE A 41 4.17 -1.39 2.84
C PHE A 41 4.77 -2.10 4.04
N ASP A 42 4.10 -2.00 5.19
CA ASP A 42 4.41 -2.87 6.31
C ASP A 42 3.75 -4.25 6.16
N TYR A 43 4.03 -5.15 7.10
CA TYR A 43 3.48 -6.51 7.01
C TYR A 43 1.95 -6.54 7.21
N GLY A 44 1.39 -5.66 8.03
CA GLY A 44 -0.06 -5.57 8.24
C GLY A 44 -0.77 -5.05 7.00
N ASP A 45 -0.18 -4.08 6.30
CA ASP A 45 -0.67 -3.60 5.01
C ASP A 45 -0.72 -4.74 3.99
N LEU A 46 0.35 -5.54 3.93
CA LEU A 46 0.42 -6.70 3.04
C LEU A 46 -0.65 -7.73 3.37
N GLU A 47 -0.89 -8.04 4.65
CA GLU A 47 -1.97 -8.94 5.06
C GLU A 47 -3.34 -8.39 4.62
N GLY A 48 -3.61 -7.10 4.84
CA GLY A 48 -4.85 -6.46 4.42
C GLY A 48 -5.07 -6.47 2.91
N ILE A 49 -3.99 -6.27 2.13
CA ILE A 49 -4.01 -6.38 0.67
C ILE A 49 -4.32 -7.82 0.24
N VAL A 50 -3.64 -8.80 0.84
CA VAL A 50 -3.87 -10.21 0.55
C VAL A 50 -5.30 -10.61 0.86
N ASP A 51 -5.85 -10.22 2.01
CA ASP A 51 -7.21 -10.58 2.40
C ASP A 51 -8.26 -9.95 1.46
N ARG A 52 -8.08 -8.69 1.07
CA ARG A 52 -9.03 -7.97 0.21
C ARG A 52 -9.02 -8.47 -1.24
N TYR A 53 -7.85 -8.87 -1.74
CA TYR A 53 -7.63 -9.20 -3.16
C TYR A 53 -7.16 -10.64 -3.35
N LEU A 54 -7.49 -11.53 -2.41
CA LEU A 54 -6.95 -12.89 -2.35
C LEU A 54 -7.11 -13.63 -3.68
N ASP A 55 -8.32 -13.64 -4.24
CA ASP A 55 -8.64 -14.38 -5.46
C ASP A 55 -7.82 -13.89 -6.67
N ASP A 56 -7.72 -12.58 -6.85
CA ASP A 56 -6.95 -11.96 -7.93
C ASP A 56 -5.45 -12.26 -7.77
N ILE A 57 -4.94 -12.16 -6.55
CA ILE A 57 -3.55 -12.47 -6.22
C ILE A 57 -3.26 -13.95 -6.51
N LEU A 58 -4.15 -14.86 -6.13
CA LEU A 58 -4.01 -16.29 -6.43
C LEU A 58 -4.00 -16.55 -7.94
N GLU A 59 -4.86 -15.90 -8.72
CA GLU A 59 -4.86 -16.03 -10.18
C GLU A 59 -3.52 -15.54 -10.78
N ILE A 60 -3.05 -14.37 -10.36
CA ILE A 60 -1.77 -13.80 -10.79
C ILE A 60 -0.61 -14.76 -10.46
N LEU A 61 -0.60 -15.29 -9.23
CA LEU A 61 0.44 -16.22 -8.78
C LEU A 61 0.42 -17.53 -9.57
N GLN A 62 -0.75 -18.09 -9.85
CA GLN A 62 -0.89 -19.30 -10.65
C GLN A 62 -0.48 -19.09 -12.11
N LYS A 63 -0.78 -17.93 -12.70
CA LYS A 63 -0.48 -17.63 -14.10
C LYS A 63 0.99 -17.30 -14.32
N ASN A 64 1.55 -16.43 -13.49
CA ASN A 64 2.86 -15.82 -13.74
C ASN A 64 3.97 -16.42 -12.86
N TYR A 65 3.63 -16.96 -11.68
CA TYR A 65 4.61 -17.36 -10.66
C TYR A 65 4.56 -18.85 -10.29
N LYS A 66 3.84 -19.67 -11.07
CA LYS A 66 3.66 -21.11 -10.86
C LYS A 66 4.94 -21.87 -10.50
N LYS A 67 6.05 -21.58 -11.19
CA LYS A 67 7.33 -22.25 -10.96
C LYS A 67 7.86 -21.96 -9.55
N LYS A 68 7.78 -20.70 -9.10
CA LYS A 68 8.25 -20.27 -7.78
C LYS A 68 7.36 -20.84 -6.67
N LEU A 69 6.04 -20.83 -6.88
CA LEU A 69 5.08 -21.50 -5.98
C LEU A 69 5.41 -22.99 -5.80
N ASN A 70 5.64 -23.71 -6.91
CA ASN A 70 5.96 -25.13 -6.86
C ASN A 70 7.28 -25.43 -6.14
N MET A 71 8.26 -24.52 -6.16
CA MET A 71 9.49 -24.70 -5.38
C MET A 71 9.19 -24.60 -3.89
N LEU A 72 8.48 -23.54 -3.47
CA LEU A 72 8.11 -23.33 -2.06
C LEU A 72 7.31 -24.51 -1.50
N LEU A 73 6.33 -25.02 -2.25
CA LEU A 73 5.50 -26.16 -1.84
C LEU A 73 6.28 -27.48 -1.75
N LYS A 74 7.35 -27.64 -2.54
CA LYS A 74 8.23 -28.83 -2.47
C LYS A 74 9.24 -28.74 -1.33
N THR A 75 9.68 -27.54 -0.97
CA THR A 75 10.59 -27.33 0.17
C THR A 75 9.88 -27.52 1.51
N ASN A 76 8.57 -27.28 1.57
CA ASN A 76 7.74 -27.46 2.77
C ASN A 76 7.08 -28.86 2.86
N ARG A 77 7.53 -29.83 2.06
CA ARG A 77 7.05 -31.23 2.06
C ARG A 77 8.17 -32.16 2.48
#